data_AF-A0A653D2L5-F1
#
_entry.id   AF-A0A653D2L5-F1
#
_cell.length_a   1.000
_cell.length_b   1.000
_cell.length_c   1.000
_cell.angle_alpha   90.00
_cell.angle_beta   90.00
_cell.angle_gamma   90.00
#
_symmetry.space_group_name_H-M   'P 1'
#
loop_
_entity.id
_entity.type
_entity.pdbx_description
1 polymer ?
#
loop_
_entity_poly.entity_id
_entity_poly.type
_entity_poly.pdbx_seq_one_letter_code
_entity_poly.pdbx_strand_id
1 'polypeptide(L)'
;MDMRGRHVPANKIPDHVRDRVRSHIRSFPVYESHYSRNTTSKQFLGSELSIEKMYCLYKEKCSEEDISKSEIVKSWLYRHIFKTEFNLSFKVPSVDTCDQCDTFKIKIQECSDENEKLQLSQDHNDHLRDAENRYSEKRKDKERREKTKVIVLDLQKCLPTPYLSNSRAFYFLKLWTLNLTIYDATDKKSYCFVWDESQAGRGGHEIASVILKWVEGFLIDTDTETLIIWSDNCPSQNRNIMMLVNYFYLLQIKCPSLKRIIHKFLLRGHTHMEADHIHALIERVIKKQPTMKICTPWDWQQLIRSTGATVIEMQLSDFKNYESLYSGSGSPLIHKKQTVDKEVFLISSAVWLEIRREDPGVLYYKTEILQDDYKMVNMNRSPRRMIGLPLELHPLRTTSKNISIKKYNHLITLLQWVPVQFHDFYKNMTVGAQQGDDDDDD
;
A
#
# COMPACT_ATOMS: atom_id res chain seq x y z
N MET A 1 -25.99 -66.06 11.34
CA MET A 1 -25.48 -64.69 11.53
C MET A 1 -26.17 -63.80 10.50
N ASP A 2 -26.87 -62.77 10.99
CA ASP A 2 -27.72 -61.87 10.22
C ASP A 2 -26.88 -60.86 9.43
N MET A 3 -27.06 -60.81 8.11
CA MET A 3 -26.36 -59.91 7.17
C MET A 3 -27.23 -58.67 6.85
N ARG A 4 -27.83 -58.06 7.87
CA ARG A 4 -28.61 -56.81 7.72
C ARG A 4 -27.75 -55.61 8.12
N GLY A 5 -27.62 -54.64 7.22
CA GLY A 5 -27.02 -53.32 7.51
C GLY A 5 -25.92 -52.83 6.56
N ARG A 6 -25.50 -53.62 5.56
CA ARG A 6 -24.55 -53.15 4.52
C ARG A 6 -25.26 -52.79 3.22
N HIS A 7 -26.24 -51.90 3.26
CA HIS A 7 -26.77 -51.29 2.05
C HIS A 7 -26.36 -49.82 2.04
N VAL A 8 -25.49 -49.45 1.09
CA VAL A 8 -25.22 -48.03 0.83
C VAL A 8 -26.54 -47.40 0.38
N PRO A 9 -27.01 -46.30 1.01
CA PRO A 9 -28.24 -45.65 0.60
C PRO A 9 -28.18 -45.29 -0.88
N ALA A 10 -29.23 -45.57 -1.65
CA ALA A 10 -29.28 -45.29 -3.09
C ALA A 10 -29.05 -43.79 -3.42
N ASN A 11 -29.30 -42.90 -2.45
CA ASN A 11 -29.11 -41.46 -2.55
C ASN A 11 -27.74 -40.98 -2.02
N LYS A 12 -26.84 -41.89 -1.61
CA LYS A 12 -25.51 -41.50 -1.15
C LYS A 12 -24.71 -41.01 -2.35
N ILE A 13 -24.39 -39.72 -2.32
CA ILE A 13 -23.55 -39.10 -3.34
C ILE A 13 -22.18 -39.78 -3.30
N PRO A 14 -21.66 -40.26 -4.45
CA PRO A 14 -20.39 -40.96 -4.50
C PRO A 14 -19.24 -40.15 -3.91
N ASP A 15 -18.26 -40.83 -3.31
CA ASP A 15 -17.15 -40.17 -2.62
C ASP A 15 -16.28 -39.35 -3.59
N HIS A 16 -16.10 -39.81 -4.85
CA HIS A 16 -15.39 -39.05 -5.88
C HIS A 16 -16.05 -37.71 -6.22
N VAL A 17 -17.39 -37.63 -6.15
CA VAL A 17 -18.14 -36.39 -6.37
C VAL A 17 -17.90 -35.40 -5.22
N ARG A 18 -17.80 -35.90 -3.99
CA ARG A 18 -17.46 -35.07 -2.82
C ARG A 18 -16.00 -34.62 -2.86
N ASP A 19 -15.08 -35.49 -3.30
CA ASP A 19 -13.67 -35.16 -3.45
C ASP A 19 -13.42 -34.10 -4.51
N ARG A 20 -14.22 -34.08 -5.59
CA ARG A 20 -14.21 -32.99 -6.57
C ARG A 20 -14.55 -31.65 -5.94
N VAL A 21 -15.56 -31.61 -5.07
CA VAL A 21 -15.93 -30.40 -4.31
C VAL A 21 -14.79 -29.97 -3.37
N ARG A 22 -14.19 -30.91 -2.64
CA ARG A 22 -13.04 -30.62 -1.75
C ARG A 22 -11.86 -30.07 -2.53
N SER A 23 -11.52 -30.68 -3.66
CA SER A 23 -10.44 -30.25 -4.56
C SER A 23 -10.70 -28.84 -5.08
N HIS A 24 -11.93 -28.55 -5.48
CA HIS A 24 -12.32 -27.20 -5.88
C HIS A 24 -12.16 -26.18 -4.74
N ILE A 25 -12.62 -26.49 -3.53
CA ILE A 25 -12.45 -25.58 -2.37
C ILE A 25 -10.96 -25.35 -2.05
N ARG A 26 -10.11 -26.39 -2.14
CA ARG A 26 -8.65 -26.29 -1.91
C ARG A 26 -7.90 -25.55 -3.01
N SER A 27 -8.50 -25.35 -4.18
CA SER A 27 -7.85 -24.65 -5.30
C SER A 27 -7.78 -23.12 -5.11
N PHE A 28 -8.52 -22.58 -4.14
CA PHE A 28 -8.48 -21.15 -3.85
C PHE A 28 -7.30 -20.83 -2.93
N PRO A 29 -6.57 -19.72 -3.18
CA PRO A 29 -5.53 -19.27 -2.27
C PRO A 29 -6.15 -18.89 -0.93
N VAL A 30 -5.49 -19.31 0.16
CA VAL A 30 -5.89 -19.01 1.53
C VAL A 30 -4.79 -18.19 2.21
N TYR A 31 -5.22 -17.31 3.10
CA TYR A 31 -4.37 -16.46 3.92
C TYR A 31 -4.49 -16.90 5.38
N GLU A 32 -3.38 -16.88 6.11
CA GLU A 32 -3.39 -17.01 7.57
C GLU A 32 -3.44 -15.61 8.19
N SER A 33 -4.25 -15.42 9.23
CA SER A 33 -4.26 -14.16 9.97
C SER A 33 -2.98 -14.06 10.81
N HIS A 34 -2.07 -13.18 10.38
CA HIS A 34 -0.78 -12.94 11.04
C HIS A 34 -0.89 -12.54 12.53
N TYR A 35 -2.07 -12.07 12.97
CA TYR A 35 -2.34 -11.57 14.32
C TYR A 35 -2.82 -12.62 15.35
N SER A 36 -3.03 -13.90 14.97
CA SER A 36 -3.66 -14.89 15.87
C SER A 36 -3.06 -16.30 15.76
N ARG A 37 -1.74 -16.39 15.57
CA ARG A 37 -1.02 -17.67 15.53
C ARG A 37 -1.13 -18.50 16.82
N ASN A 38 -1.47 -17.88 17.96
CA ASN A 38 -1.56 -18.57 19.25
C ASN A 38 -2.98 -18.98 19.67
N THR A 39 -4.04 -18.67 18.90
CA THR A 39 -5.43 -18.92 19.35
C THR A 39 -6.34 -19.65 18.36
N THR A 40 -6.08 -19.63 17.04
CA THR A 40 -6.93 -20.37 16.08
C THR A 40 -6.17 -20.87 14.84
N SER A 41 -6.44 -22.09 14.38
CA SER A 41 -5.97 -22.65 13.09
C SER A 41 -6.86 -22.25 11.88
N LYS A 42 -7.53 -21.10 11.97
CA LYS A 42 -8.56 -20.68 11.01
C LYS A 42 -7.95 -19.95 9.81
N GLN A 43 -8.28 -20.39 8.61
CA GLN A 43 -7.74 -19.86 7.36
C GLN A 43 -8.76 -18.97 6.64
N PHE A 44 -8.30 -17.96 5.89
CA PHE A 44 -9.15 -16.94 5.27
C PHE A 44 -9.05 -16.95 3.74
N LEU A 45 -10.20 -16.89 3.07
CA LEU A 45 -10.32 -16.67 1.63
C LEU A 45 -10.42 -15.16 1.33
N GLY A 46 -10.05 -14.75 0.11
CA GLY A 46 -10.12 -13.34 -0.33
C GLY A 46 -11.49 -12.69 -0.11
N SER A 47 -11.52 -11.38 0.12
CA SER A 47 -12.74 -10.63 0.47
C SER A 47 -13.71 -10.46 -0.70
N GLU A 48 -13.24 -10.70 -1.91
CA GLU A 48 -14.00 -10.75 -3.15
C GLU A 48 -14.70 -12.11 -3.39
N LEU A 49 -14.50 -13.10 -2.51
CA LEU A 49 -15.10 -14.44 -2.59
C LEU A 49 -16.28 -14.60 -1.63
N SER A 50 -17.21 -15.48 -1.98
CA SER A 50 -18.31 -15.94 -1.12
C SER A 50 -18.63 -17.40 -1.45
N ILE A 51 -19.31 -18.14 -0.56
CA ILE A 51 -19.69 -19.54 -0.84
C ILE A 51 -20.51 -19.64 -2.13
N GLU A 52 -21.38 -18.66 -2.37
CA GLU A 52 -22.22 -18.60 -3.57
C GLU A 52 -21.40 -18.36 -4.83
N LYS A 53 -20.44 -17.42 -4.76
CA LYS A 53 -19.51 -17.18 -5.87
C LYS A 53 -18.63 -18.40 -6.13
N MET A 54 -18.08 -19.02 -5.10
CA MET A 54 -17.32 -20.28 -5.21
C MET A 54 -18.18 -21.42 -5.78
N TYR A 55 -19.46 -21.51 -5.44
CA TYR A 55 -20.34 -22.52 -6.03
C TYR A 55 -20.61 -22.26 -7.52
N CYS A 56 -20.75 -20.99 -7.93
CA CYS A 56 -20.81 -20.64 -9.34
C CYS A 56 -19.53 -21.08 -10.08
N LEU A 57 -18.36 -20.80 -9.50
CA LEU A 57 -17.05 -21.24 -10.02
C LEU A 57 -16.94 -22.77 -10.13
N TYR A 58 -17.48 -23.50 -9.16
CA TYR A 58 -17.52 -24.96 -9.19
C TYR A 58 -18.35 -25.49 -10.36
N LYS A 59 -19.53 -24.90 -10.62
CA LYS A 59 -20.37 -25.28 -11.76
C LYS A 59 -19.69 -24.99 -13.09
N GLU A 60 -19.01 -23.83 -13.18
CA GLU A 60 -18.22 -23.46 -14.36
C GLU A 60 -17.12 -24.50 -14.59
N LYS A 61 -16.29 -24.80 -13.57
CA LYS A 61 -15.24 -25.81 -13.67
C LYS A 61 -15.77 -27.19 -14.06
N CYS A 62 -16.88 -27.64 -13.49
CA CYS A 62 -17.50 -28.91 -13.89
C CYS A 62 -17.99 -28.91 -15.34
N SER A 63 -18.48 -27.77 -15.85
CA SER A 63 -18.87 -27.65 -17.26
C SER A 63 -17.66 -27.66 -18.20
N GLU A 64 -16.50 -27.19 -17.74
CA GLU A 64 -15.25 -27.16 -18.52
C GLU A 64 -14.57 -28.52 -18.59
N GLU A 65 -14.72 -29.33 -17.53
CA GLU A 65 -14.20 -30.70 -17.44
C GLU A 65 -15.18 -31.74 -18.00
N ASP A 66 -16.20 -31.31 -18.75
CA ASP A 66 -17.28 -32.15 -19.33
C ASP A 66 -17.93 -33.11 -18.32
N ILE A 67 -18.06 -32.67 -17.06
CA ILE A 67 -18.69 -33.44 -16.01
C ILE A 67 -20.19 -33.49 -16.25
N SER A 68 -20.75 -34.71 -16.24
CA SER A 68 -22.20 -34.91 -16.36
C SER A 68 -22.97 -34.09 -15.33
N LYS A 69 -24.06 -33.44 -15.76
CA LYS A 69 -24.95 -32.66 -14.87
C LYS A 69 -25.46 -33.46 -13.68
N SER A 70 -25.59 -34.79 -13.80
CA SER A 70 -26.00 -35.69 -12.71
C SER A 70 -24.95 -35.81 -11.60
N GLU A 71 -23.69 -35.49 -11.87
CA GLU A 71 -22.58 -35.51 -10.91
C GLU A 71 -22.23 -34.13 -10.35
N ILE A 72 -22.85 -33.06 -10.83
CA ILE A 72 -22.67 -31.71 -10.28
C ILE A 72 -23.51 -31.58 -9.01
N VAL A 73 -22.85 -31.33 -7.88
CA VAL A 73 -23.56 -31.23 -6.60
C VAL A 73 -24.45 -30.00 -6.54
N LYS A 74 -25.53 -30.08 -5.78
CA LYS A 74 -26.39 -28.93 -5.48
C LYS A 74 -25.69 -27.95 -4.53
N SER A 75 -26.05 -26.67 -4.63
CA SER A 75 -25.51 -25.57 -3.79
C SER A 75 -25.52 -25.89 -2.29
N TRP A 76 -26.60 -26.53 -1.80
CA TRP A 76 -26.70 -26.96 -0.40
C TRP A 76 -25.58 -27.90 0.02
N LEU A 77 -25.24 -28.91 -0.80
CA LEU A 77 -24.19 -29.87 -0.46
C LEU A 77 -22.81 -29.21 -0.53
N TYR A 78 -22.57 -28.35 -1.52
CA TYR A 78 -21.34 -27.58 -1.62
C TYR A 78 -21.13 -26.71 -0.37
N ARG A 79 -22.18 -25.99 0.05
CA ARG A 79 -22.19 -25.19 1.28
C ARG A 79 -22.00 -26.05 2.52
N HIS A 80 -22.60 -27.24 2.57
CA HIS A 80 -22.44 -28.18 3.67
C HIS A 80 -20.98 -28.62 3.80
N ILE A 81 -20.38 -29.14 2.72
CA ILE A 81 -18.97 -29.55 2.69
C ILE A 81 -18.05 -28.39 3.11
N PHE A 82 -18.27 -27.18 2.56
CA PHE A 82 -17.49 -26.01 2.95
C PHE A 82 -17.59 -25.70 4.44
N LYS A 83 -18.78 -25.77 5.04
CA LYS A 83 -18.99 -25.41 6.45
C LYS A 83 -18.59 -26.49 7.45
N THR A 84 -18.67 -27.77 7.09
CA THR A 84 -18.43 -28.89 8.01
C THR A 84 -17.06 -29.52 7.86
N GLU A 85 -16.42 -29.40 6.69
CA GLU A 85 -15.15 -30.07 6.41
C GLU A 85 -13.96 -29.09 6.30
N PHE A 86 -14.20 -27.78 6.25
CA PHE A 86 -13.15 -26.76 6.13
C PHE A 86 -13.25 -25.71 7.24
N ASN A 87 -12.12 -25.40 7.88
CA ASN A 87 -11.99 -24.29 8.82
C ASN A 87 -11.68 -22.97 8.09
N LEU A 88 -12.50 -22.64 7.09
CA LEU A 88 -12.33 -21.47 6.22
C LEU A 88 -13.35 -20.37 6.51
N SER A 89 -12.95 -19.11 6.36
CA SER A 89 -13.86 -17.97 6.38
C SER A 89 -13.47 -16.94 5.34
N PHE A 90 -14.42 -16.10 4.92
CA PHE A 90 -14.14 -15.02 3.97
C PHE A 90 -13.56 -13.84 4.73
N LYS A 91 -12.49 -13.24 4.19
CA LYS A 91 -11.97 -11.98 4.70
C LYS A 91 -13.07 -10.94 4.54
N VAL A 92 -13.53 -10.36 5.64
CA VAL A 92 -14.44 -9.21 5.56
C VAL A 92 -13.65 -8.08 4.89
N PRO A 93 -14.21 -7.31 3.94
CA PRO A 93 -13.58 -6.06 3.53
C PRO A 93 -13.31 -5.27 4.80
N SER A 94 -12.04 -5.03 5.14
CA SER A 94 -11.75 -4.20 6.30
C SER A 94 -12.34 -2.82 6.02
N VAL A 95 -13.30 -2.41 6.83
CA VAL A 95 -13.24 -1.01 7.27
C VAL A 95 -11.95 -1.00 8.07
N ASP A 96 -10.94 -0.27 7.62
CA ASP A 96 -9.64 -0.27 8.31
C ASP A 96 -9.85 0.23 9.73
N THR A 97 -9.93 -0.71 10.67
CA THR A 97 -10.02 -0.43 12.09
C THR A 97 -8.61 -0.22 12.61
N CYS A 98 -8.48 0.63 13.61
CA CYS A 98 -7.19 0.81 14.25
C CYS A 98 -6.85 -0.43 15.09
N ASP A 99 -5.78 -1.15 14.70
CA ASP A 99 -5.24 -2.32 15.42
C ASP A 99 -5.09 -2.04 16.94
N GLN A 100 -4.67 -0.82 17.29
CA GLN A 100 -4.49 -0.41 18.68
C GLN A 100 -5.83 -0.21 19.42
N CYS A 101 -6.83 0.40 18.79
CA CYS A 101 -8.19 0.47 19.34
C CYS A 101 -8.79 -0.91 19.55
N ASP A 102 -8.63 -1.82 18.58
CA ASP A 102 -9.15 -3.18 18.69
C ASP A 102 -8.44 -3.94 19.82
N THR A 103 -7.13 -3.76 19.96
CA THR A 103 -6.35 -4.29 21.09
C THR A 103 -6.85 -3.75 22.44
N PHE A 104 -7.08 -2.43 22.55
CA PHE A 104 -7.60 -1.84 23.78
C PHE A 104 -8.98 -2.39 24.13
N LYS A 105 -9.90 -2.49 23.16
CA LYS A 105 -11.24 -3.05 23.38
C LYS A 105 -11.17 -4.47 23.93
N ILE A 106 -10.35 -5.33 23.34
CA ILE A 106 -10.16 -6.72 23.81
C ILE A 106 -9.61 -6.72 25.24
N LYS A 107 -8.51 -5.97 25.49
CA LYS A 107 -7.90 -5.90 26.83
C LYS A 107 -8.85 -5.38 27.89
N ILE A 108 -9.62 -4.33 27.62
CA ILE A 108 -10.62 -3.77 28.54
C ILE A 108 -11.73 -4.78 28.83
N GLN A 109 -12.15 -5.56 27.83
CA GLN A 109 -13.19 -6.58 27.98
C GLN A 109 -12.73 -7.79 28.79
N GLU A 110 -11.48 -8.22 28.62
CA GLU A 110 -10.91 -9.39 29.31
C GLU A 110 -10.32 -9.04 30.69
N CYS A 111 -10.05 -7.76 30.97
CA CYS A 111 -9.47 -7.33 32.23
C CYS A 111 -10.46 -7.50 33.40
N SER A 112 -10.00 -8.20 34.42
CA SER A 112 -10.77 -8.50 35.64
C SER A 112 -10.52 -7.49 36.75
N ASP A 113 -9.39 -6.77 36.70
CA ASP A 113 -8.99 -5.75 37.68
C ASP A 113 -9.53 -4.38 37.27
N GLU A 114 -10.32 -3.76 38.13
CA GLU A 114 -10.98 -2.48 37.82
C GLU A 114 -9.99 -1.30 37.68
N ASN A 115 -8.84 -1.31 38.37
CA ASN A 115 -7.83 -0.26 38.23
C ASN A 115 -7.08 -0.38 36.90
N GLU A 116 -6.69 -1.59 36.52
CA GLU A 116 -6.05 -1.84 35.22
C GLU A 116 -7.02 -1.54 34.07
N LYS A 117 -8.29 -1.91 34.22
CA LYS A 117 -9.34 -1.59 33.25
C LYS A 117 -9.56 -0.08 33.10
N LEU A 118 -9.51 0.67 34.20
CA LEU A 118 -9.57 2.14 34.17
C LEU A 118 -8.36 2.72 33.42
N GLN A 119 -7.15 2.22 33.68
CA GLN A 119 -5.93 2.66 32.99
C GLN A 119 -6.01 2.37 31.48
N LEU A 120 -6.37 1.15 31.08
CA LEU A 120 -6.53 0.78 29.68
C LEU A 120 -7.58 1.65 28.97
N SER A 121 -8.65 2.03 29.69
CA SER A 121 -9.68 2.93 29.16
C SER A 121 -9.16 4.36 29.00
N GLN A 122 -8.32 4.84 29.92
CA GLN A 122 -7.65 6.13 29.81
C GLN A 122 -6.68 6.15 28.62
N ASP A 123 -5.81 5.13 28.50
CA ASP A 123 -4.86 4.99 27.39
C ASP A 123 -5.58 4.95 26.03
N HIS A 124 -6.73 4.27 25.96
CA HIS A 124 -7.55 4.24 24.76
C HIS A 124 -8.14 5.63 24.43
N ASN A 125 -8.63 6.36 25.43
CA ASN A 125 -9.12 7.72 25.25
C ASN A 125 -8.00 8.68 24.82
N ASP A 126 -6.78 8.52 25.35
CA ASP A 126 -5.60 9.28 24.94
C ASP A 126 -5.22 9.03 23.49
N HIS A 127 -5.25 7.77 23.06
CA HIS A 127 -5.06 7.40 21.65
C HIS A 127 -6.08 8.07 20.73
N LEU A 128 -7.37 8.08 21.11
CA LEU A 128 -8.42 8.76 20.33
C LEU A 128 -8.25 10.29 20.33
N ARG A 129 -7.84 10.87 21.47
CA ARG A 129 -7.52 12.31 21.57
C ARG A 129 -6.34 12.68 20.68
N ASP A 130 -5.29 11.86 20.60
CA ASP A 130 -4.16 12.10 19.69
C ASP A 130 -4.61 12.07 18.22
N ALA A 131 -5.47 11.12 17.83
CA ALA A 131 -6.05 11.10 16.50
C ALA A 131 -6.80 12.40 16.18
N GLU A 132 -7.66 12.87 17.08
CA GLU A 132 -8.42 14.12 16.91
C GLU A 132 -7.50 15.35 16.85
N ASN A 133 -6.47 15.41 17.70
CA ASN A 133 -5.48 16.48 17.72
C ASN A 133 -4.74 16.57 16.37
N ARG A 134 -4.35 15.43 15.77
CA ARG A 134 -3.75 15.40 14.43
C ARG A 134 -4.67 15.97 13.35
N TYR A 135 -5.97 15.66 13.39
CA TYR A 135 -6.94 16.29 12.48
C TYR A 135 -7.15 17.77 12.73
N SER A 136 -7.14 18.20 14.00
CA SER A 136 -7.21 19.62 14.36
C SER A 136 -6.02 20.39 13.77
N GLU A 137 -4.80 19.86 13.94
CA GLU A 137 -3.59 20.46 13.39
C GLU A 137 -3.58 20.47 11.86
N LYS A 138 -4.05 19.39 11.22
CA LYS A 138 -4.21 19.36 9.76
C LYS A 138 -5.18 20.43 9.26
N ARG A 139 -6.28 20.67 9.98
CA ARG A 139 -7.23 21.74 9.66
C ARG A 139 -6.57 23.12 9.76
N LYS A 140 -5.84 23.38 10.85
CA LYS A 140 -5.09 24.64 11.04
C LYS A 140 -4.06 24.85 9.94
N ASP A 141 -3.30 23.83 9.56
CA ASP A 141 -2.32 23.93 8.48
C ASP A 141 -2.97 24.33 7.15
N LYS A 142 -4.12 23.74 6.81
CA LYS A 142 -4.88 24.05 5.57
C LYS A 142 -5.42 25.48 5.53
N GLU A 143 -5.63 26.09 6.69
CA GLU A 143 -6.08 27.47 6.81
C GLU A 143 -4.92 28.46 6.74
N ARG A 144 -3.67 28.00 6.82
CA ARG A 144 -2.48 28.85 6.72
C ARG A 144 -2.38 29.48 5.34
N ARG A 145 -2.12 30.79 5.30
CA ARG A 145 -2.04 31.59 4.06
C ARG A 145 -0.65 32.15 3.76
N GLU A 146 0.27 32.12 4.71
CA GLU A 146 1.59 32.76 4.62
C GLU A 146 2.57 31.96 3.77
N LYS A 147 2.54 32.13 2.43
CA LYS A 147 3.48 31.47 1.48
C LYS A 147 3.67 29.98 1.78
N THR A 148 2.58 29.34 2.20
CA THR A 148 2.57 27.98 2.69
C THR A 148 1.78 27.13 1.72
N LYS A 149 2.39 26.04 1.29
CA LYS A 149 1.74 25.02 0.48
C LYS A 149 1.49 23.78 1.35
N VAL A 150 0.27 23.28 1.34
CA VAL A 150 -0.13 22.10 2.12
C VAL A 150 -0.56 21.01 1.18
N ILE A 151 0.14 19.87 1.23
CA ILE A 151 -0.17 18.69 0.42
C ILE A 151 -0.48 17.48 1.30
N VAL A 152 -1.32 16.59 0.76
CA VAL A 152 -1.65 15.30 1.37
C VAL A 152 -1.25 14.20 0.41
N LEU A 153 -0.51 13.21 0.89
CA LEU A 153 0.00 12.09 0.12
C LEU A 153 -0.71 10.80 0.51
N ASP A 154 -1.18 10.04 -0.48
CA ASP A 154 -1.62 8.67 -0.25
C ASP A 154 -1.36 7.76 -1.46
N LEU A 155 -0.86 6.56 -1.18
CA LEU A 155 -0.60 5.55 -2.20
C LEU A 155 -1.83 4.65 -2.34
N GLN A 156 -2.48 4.72 -3.50
CA GLN A 156 -3.64 3.90 -3.79
C GLN A 156 -3.31 2.41 -3.72
N LYS A 157 -4.30 1.59 -3.33
CA LYS A 157 -4.25 0.14 -3.50
C LYS A 157 -3.82 -0.22 -4.93
N CYS A 158 -2.94 -1.22 -5.04
CA CYS A 158 -2.42 -1.68 -6.33
C CYS A 158 -3.55 -1.95 -7.33
N LEU A 159 -3.41 -1.35 -8.51
CA LEU A 159 -4.38 -1.44 -9.59
C LEU A 159 -3.99 -2.63 -10.51
N PRO A 160 -4.85 -3.65 -10.65
CA PRO A 160 -4.53 -4.81 -11.47
C PRO A 160 -4.56 -4.47 -12.96
N THR A 161 -3.53 -4.90 -13.68
CA THR A 161 -3.35 -4.69 -15.12
C THR A 161 -2.94 -6.01 -15.79
N PRO A 162 -3.73 -6.57 -16.72
CA PRO A 162 -4.99 -6.04 -17.23
C PRO A 162 -6.10 -6.16 -16.18
N TYR A 163 -7.10 -5.26 -16.23
CA TYR A 163 -8.28 -5.36 -15.39
C TYR A 163 -9.29 -6.31 -16.05
N LEU A 164 -9.41 -7.52 -15.49
CA LEU A 164 -10.27 -8.57 -16.02
C LEU A 164 -11.37 -8.92 -15.01
N SER A 165 -12.61 -8.97 -15.47
CA SER A 165 -13.78 -9.36 -14.68
C SER A 165 -14.08 -10.86 -14.73
N ASN A 166 -13.39 -11.63 -15.58
CA ASN A 166 -13.63 -13.06 -15.75
C ASN A 166 -13.15 -13.86 -14.53
N SER A 167 -13.87 -14.94 -14.22
CA SER A 167 -13.65 -15.78 -13.04
C SER A 167 -12.26 -16.43 -13.02
N ARG A 168 -11.80 -16.95 -14.15
CA ARG A 168 -10.50 -17.63 -14.27
C ARG A 168 -9.33 -16.68 -14.02
N ALA A 169 -9.45 -15.41 -14.39
CA ALA A 169 -8.43 -14.39 -14.18
C ALA A 169 -8.12 -14.15 -12.70
N PHE A 170 -9.02 -14.48 -11.76
CA PHE A 170 -8.75 -14.33 -10.32
C PHE A 170 -7.63 -15.26 -9.82
N TYR A 171 -7.36 -16.37 -10.49
CA TYR A 171 -6.29 -17.31 -10.11
C TYR A 171 -4.91 -16.91 -10.64
N PHE A 172 -4.83 -15.89 -11.50
CA PHE A 172 -3.58 -15.46 -12.13
C PHE A 172 -3.06 -14.15 -11.52
N LEU A 173 -1.73 -14.12 -11.37
CA LEU A 173 -0.99 -12.91 -11.02
C LEU A 173 -1.10 -11.91 -12.16
N LYS A 174 -1.33 -10.64 -11.83
CA LYS A 174 -1.42 -9.55 -12.80
C LYS A 174 -0.26 -8.58 -12.56
N LEU A 175 -0.05 -7.68 -13.50
CA LEU A 175 0.89 -6.58 -13.38
C LEU A 175 0.26 -5.54 -12.45
N TRP A 176 1.02 -5.04 -11.48
CA TRP A 176 0.58 -3.94 -10.63
C TRP A 176 0.90 -2.60 -11.28
N THR A 177 -0.16 -1.82 -11.53
CA THR A 177 -0.08 -0.39 -11.74
C THR A 177 -0.25 0.30 -10.39
N LEU A 178 0.65 1.22 -10.09
CA LEU A 178 0.75 1.97 -8.85
C LEU A 178 0.34 3.42 -9.11
N ASN A 179 -0.34 4.03 -8.15
CA ASN A 179 -0.78 5.41 -8.22
C ASN A 179 -0.54 6.11 -6.88
N LEU A 180 0.44 7.00 -6.82
CA LEU A 180 0.63 7.90 -5.68
C LEU A 180 -0.12 9.20 -5.95
N THR A 181 -1.08 9.50 -5.09
CA THR A 181 -1.90 10.70 -5.21
C THR A 181 -1.37 11.78 -4.29
N ILE A 182 -1.09 12.95 -4.87
CA ILE A 182 -0.79 14.18 -4.14
C ILE A 182 -2.01 15.09 -4.29
N TYR A 183 -2.69 15.33 -3.17
CA TYR A 183 -3.74 16.34 -3.09
C TYR A 183 -3.16 17.63 -2.53
N ASP A 184 -3.08 18.66 -3.37
CA ASP A 184 -2.74 20.02 -2.95
C ASP A 184 -3.97 20.65 -2.29
N ALA A 185 -3.93 20.75 -0.97
CA ALA A 185 -5.02 21.28 -0.17
C ALA A 185 -5.10 22.81 -0.22
N THR A 186 -4.01 23.49 -0.59
CA THR A 186 -3.99 24.94 -0.76
C THR A 186 -4.71 25.32 -2.05
N ASP A 187 -4.34 24.70 -3.17
CA ASP A 187 -4.90 25.03 -4.50
C ASP A 187 -6.12 24.18 -4.87
N LYS A 188 -6.46 23.18 -4.04
CA LYS A 188 -7.52 22.19 -4.28
C LYS A 188 -7.32 21.43 -5.61
N LYS A 189 -6.08 21.05 -5.89
CA LYS A 189 -5.69 20.29 -7.09
C LYS A 189 -5.26 18.89 -6.73
N SER A 190 -5.55 17.94 -7.61
CA SER A 190 -5.19 16.54 -7.43
C SER A 190 -4.21 16.12 -8.52
N TYR A 191 -3.11 15.51 -8.11
CA TYR A 191 -2.07 14.98 -8.98
C TYR A 191 -1.93 13.48 -8.73
N CYS A 192 -1.98 12.69 -9.80
CA CYS A 192 -1.82 11.24 -9.73
C CYS A 192 -0.55 10.87 -10.49
N PHE A 193 0.43 10.34 -9.77
CA PHE A 193 1.69 9.85 -10.32
C PHE A 193 1.57 8.36 -10.52
N VAL A 194 1.61 7.92 -11.77
CA VAL A 194 1.26 6.55 -12.17
C VAL A 194 2.47 5.89 -12.80
N TRP A 195 2.78 4.68 -12.33
CA TRP A 195 3.80 3.78 -12.90
C TRP A 195 3.35 2.34 -12.75
N ASP A 196 4.03 1.41 -13.41
CA ASP A 196 3.86 -0.02 -13.15
C ASP A 196 5.07 -0.63 -12.44
N GLU A 197 4.87 -1.80 -11.84
CA GLU A 197 5.90 -2.48 -11.03
C GLU A 197 7.17 -2.86 -11.81
N SER A 198 7.13 -2.89 -13.15
CA SER A 198 8.32 -3.06 -13.98
C SER A 198 9.17 -1.80 -14.05
N GLN A 199 8.61 -0.61 -13.79
CA GLN A 199 9.37 0.63 -13.72
C GLN A 199 10.00 0.79 -12.33
N ALA A 200 9.20 0.73 -11.28
CA ALA A 200 9.68 0.91 -9.91
C ALA A 200 8.80 0.22 -8.86
N GLY A 201 9.32 0.12 -7.63
CA GLY A 201 8.58 -0.41 -6.49
C GLY A 201 7.61 0.59 -5.91
N ARG A 202 7.39 0.51 -4.59
CA ARG A 202 6.53 1.42 -3.83
C ARG A 202 7.14 1.78 -2.47
N GLY A 203 8.48 1.78 -2.37
CA GLY A 203 9.22 2.08 -1.15
C GLY A 203 9.62 3.55 -1.10
N GLY A 204 10.37 3.94 -0.06
CA GLY A 204 10.71 5.34 0.18
C GLY A 204 11.50 6.02 -0.95
N HIS A 205 12.28 5.29 -1.75
CA HIS A 205 12.90 5.85 -2.96
C HIS A 205 11.86 6.35 -3.96
N GLU A 206 10.84 5.54 -4.24
CA GLU A 206 9.79 5.90 -5.18
C GLU A 206 8.93 7.06 -4.67
N ILE A 207 8.53 7.02 -3.39
CA ILE A 207 7.73 8.10 -2.79
C ILE A 207 8.50 9.43 -2.79
N ALA A 208 9.77 9.42 -2.38
CA ALA A 208 10.63 10.59 -2.42
C ALA A 208 10.80 11.16 -3.83
N SER A 209 10.96 10.28 -4.83
CA SER A 209 11.09 10.66 -6.24
C SER A 209 9.84 11.32 -6.79
N VAL A 210 8.66 10.84 -6.42
CA VAL A 210 7.39 11.48 -6.78
C VAL A 210 7.26 12.87 -6.17
N ILE A 211 7.64 13.05 -4.90
CA ILE A 211 7.64 14.38 -4.27
C ILE A 211 8.63 15.31 -4.98
N LEU A 212 9.83 14.82 -5.32
CA LEU A 212 10.80 15.58 -6.10
C LEU A 212 10.20 16.02 -7.43
N LYS A 213 9.60 15.10 -8.19
CA LYS A 213 8.95 15.38 -9.47
C LYS A 213 7.81 16.40 -9.34
N TRP A 214 7.02 16.30 -8.27
CA TRP A 214 5.94 17.25 -8.00
C TRP A 214 6.47 18.65 -7.67
N VAL A 215 7.49 18.74 -6.81
CA VAL A 215 8.12 20.03 -6.48
C VAL A 215 8.72 20.67 -7.73
N GLU A 216 9.45 19.90 -8.53
CA GLU A 216 10.05 20.38 -9.78
C GLU A 216 9.00 20.87 -10.79
N GLY A 217 7.87 20.18 -10.90
CA GLY A 217 6.83 20.52 -11.87
C GLY A 217 5.83 21.60 -11.42
N PHE A 218 5.63 21.77 -10.11
CA PHE A 218 4.49 22.55 -9.60
C PHE A 218 4.81 23.52 -8.46
N LEU A 219 6.02 23.48 -7.88
CA LEU A 219 6.36 24.31 -6.73
C LEU A 219 7.53 25.27 -6.95
N ILE A 220 8.53 24.91 -7.76
CA ILE A 220 9.77 25.71 -7.95
C ILE A 220 9.47 27.15 -8.38
N ASP A 221 8.50 27.36 -9.28
CA ASP A 221 8.16 28.67 -9.83
C ASP A 221 7.20 29.48 -8.93
N THR A 222 6.96 29.03 -7.70
CA THR A 222 6.09 29.71 -6.74
C THR A 222 6.91 30.45 -5.67
N ASP A 223 6.28 31.42 -5.01
CA ASP A 223 6.86 32.14 -3.85
C ASP A 223 6.69 31.37 -2.53
N THR A 224 6.41 30.07 -2.60
CA THR A 224 6.21 29.21 -1.43
C THR A 224 7.49 29.13 -0.60
N GLU A 225 7.39 29.50 0.68
CA GLU A 225 8.49 29.42 1.64
C GLU A 225 8.36 28.22 2.58
N THR A 226 7.14 27.70 2.80
CA THR A 226 6.91 26.52 3.65
C THR A 226 6.08 25.47 2.93
N LEU A 227 6.58 24.24 2.89
CA LEU A 227 5.84 23.08 2.39
C LEU A 227 5.46 22.20 3.58
N ILE A 228 4.15 22.01 3.79
CA ILE A 228 3.61 21.10 4.80
C ILE A 228 3.06 19.87 4.08
N ILE A 229 3.55 18.71 4.47
CA ILE A 229 3.19 17.41 3.92
C ILE A 229 2.46 16.63 5.00
N TRP A 230 1.27 16.14 4.67
CA TRP A 230 0.52 15.18 5.49
C TRP A 230 0.50 13.83 4.78
N SER A 231 0.80 12.74 5.49
CA SER A 231 0.69 11.39 4.95
C SER A 231 0.18 10.40 5.99
N ASP A 232 -0.09 9.18 5.53
CA ASP A 232 -0.24 8.02 6.41
C ASP A 232 1.05 7.73 7.19
N ASN A 233 0.95 6.78 8.12
CA ASN A 233 2.03 6.46 9.04
C ASN A 233 2.91 5.29 8.60
N CYS A 234 3.00 5.02 7.29
CA CYS A 234 3.72 3.89 6.72
C CYS A 234 5.26 4.09 6.82
N PRO A 235 6.00 3.30 7.63
CA PRO A 235 7.44 3.50 7.81
C PRO A 235 8.26 3.34 6.54
N SER A 236 8.03 2.26 5.79
CA SER A 236 8.78 1.94 4.57
C SER A 236 8.55 2.94 3.43
N GLN A 237 7.45 3.71 3.47
CA GLN A 237 7.08 4.68 2.45
C GLN A 237 7.37 6.12 2.87
N ASN A 238 6.82 6.56 4.00
CA ASN A 238 6.73 7.97 4.36
C ASN A 238 7.63 8.35 5.54
N ARG A 239 8.08 7.39 6.36
CA ARG A 239 8.82 7.66 7.60
C ARG A 239 10.13 6.88 7.64
N ASN A 240 11.00 7.25 6.70
CA ASN A 240 12.31 6.65 6.49
C ASN A 240 13.36 7.73 6.12
N ILE A 241 14.63 7.32 6.06
CA ILE A 241 15.76 8.18 5.76
C ILE A 241 15.68 8.78 4.34
N MET A 242 15.11 8.08 3.35
CA MET A 242 14.99 8.55 1.96
C MET A 242 14.18 9.83 1.88
N MET A 243 13.09 9.92 2.65
CA MET A 243 12.26 11.13 2.73
C MET A 243 13.06 12.31 3.31
N LEU A 244 13.82 12.09 4.38
CA LEU A 244 14.63 13.13 5.02
C LEU A 244 15.70 13.68 4.08
N VAL A 245 16.47 12.80 3.43
CA VAL A 245 17.52 13.24 2.50
C VAL A 245 16.94 13.90 1.25
N ASN A 246 15.76 13.47 0.80
CA ASN A 246 15.03 14.16 -0.26
C ASN A 246 14.65 15.58 0.14
N TYR A 247 14.17 15.80 1.37
CA TYR A 247 13.83 17.14 1.86
C TYR A 247 15.06 18.05 1.97
N PHE A 248 16.20 17.54 2.46
CA PHE A 248 17.46 18.28 2.42
C PHE A 248 17.84 18.64 0.97
N TYR A 249 17.74 17.68 0.05
CA TYR A 249 18.04 17.91 -1.37
C TYR A 249 17.12 18.97 -1.99
N LEU A 250 15.81 18.93 -1.68
CA LEU A 250 14.84 19.92 -2.16
C LEU A 250 15.16 21.33 -1.67
N LEU A 251 15.43 21.49 -0.38
CA LEU A 251 15.70 22.79 0.23
C LEU A 251 17.04 23.40 -0.21
N GLN A 252 18.06 22.57 -0.39
CA GLN A 252 19.43 23.03 -0.63
C GLN A 252 19.79 23.13 -2.12
N ILE A 253 19.18 22.31 -2.97
CA ILE A 253 19.56 22.21 -4.39
C ILE A 253 18.43 22.64 -5.32
N LYS A 254 17.18 22.22 -5.07
CA LYS A 254 16.12 22.28 -6.10
C LYS A 254 15.19 23.47 -6.01
N CYS A 255 14.81 23.91 -4.82
CA CYS A 255 13.75 24.91 -4.66
C CYS A 255 14.21 26.12 -3.83
N PRO A 256 14.90 27.12 -4.41
CA PRO A 256 15.47 28.26 -3.68
C PRO A 256 14.47 29.14 -2.91
N SER A 257 13.18 29.12 -3.25
CA SER A 257 12.14 29.83 -2.48
C SER A 257 11.81 29.15 -1.16
N LEU A 258 11.89 27.82 -1.11
CA LEU A 258 11.42 27.00 0.01
C LEU A 258 12.37 27.05 1.21
N LYS A 259 11.98 27.66 2.32
CA LYS A 259 12.80 27.76 3.54
C LYS A 259 12.61 26.57 4.48
N ARG A 260 11.42 25.97 4.51
CA ARG A 260 11.06 24.92 5.48
C ARG A 260 10.22 23.83 4.83
N ILE A 261 10.51 22.57 5.18
CA ILE A 261 9.64 21.43 4.90
C ILE A 261 9.21 20.81 6.23
N ILE A 262 7.91 20.64 6.40
CA ILE A 262 7.31 20.03 7.59
C ILE A 262 6.52 18.80 7.13
N HIS A 263 6.85 17.61 7.63
CA HIS A 263 6.12 16.38 7.34
C HIS A 263 5.46 15.86 8.61
N LYS A 264 4.14 15.79 8.59
CA LYS A 264 3.29 15.36 9.71
C LYS A 264 2.57 14.06 9.35
N PHE A 265 2.46 13.16 10.32
CA PHE A 265 1.84 11.84 10.12
C PHE A 265 0.48 11.75 10.81
N LEU A 266 -0.52 11.22 10.10
CA LEU A 266 -1.79 10.83 10.69
C LEU A 266 -1.62 9.53 11.51
N LEU A 267 -2.53 9.27 12.45
CA LEU A 267 -2.50 8.06 13.26
C LEU A 267 -3.01 6.86 12.46
N ARG A 268 -2.28 5.74 12.49
CA ARG A 268 -2.63 4.52 11.74
C ARG A 268 -4.02 4.01 12.12
N GLY A 269 -4.84 3.66 11.14
CA GLY A 269 -6.22 3.21 11.35
C GLY A 269 -7.20 4.33 11.73
N HIS A 270 -6.73 5.58 11.78
CA HIS A 270 -7.54 6.79 11.89
C HIS A 270 -7.23 7.73 10.72
N THR A 271 -6.96 7.18 9.54
CA THR A 271 -6.54 7.90 8.34
C THR A 271 -7.70 8.03 7.35
N HIS A 272 -8.29 9.21 7.27
CA HIS A 272 -9.20 9.64 6.23
C HIS A 272 -8.53 10.82 5.51
N MET A 273 -8.14 10.59 4.27
CA MET A 273 -7.35 11.54 3.49
C MET A 273 -8.16 12.08 2.31
N GLU A 274 -7.86 13.30 1.92
CA GLU A 274 -8.47 13.93 0.74
C GLU A 274 -8.08 13.18 -0.55
N ALA A 275 -6.92 12.52 -0.55
CA ALA A 275 -6.51 11.63 -1.62
C ALA A 275 -7.47 10.44 -1.80
N ASP A 276 -8.08 9.91 -0.71
CA ASP A 276 -9.06 8.82 -0.76
C ASP A 276 -10.28 9.16 -1.61
N HIS A 277 -10.66 10.45 -1.67
CA HIS A 277 -11.75 10.91 -2.52
C HIS A 277 -11.46 10.65 -4.00
N ILE A 278 -10.21 10.87 -4.43
CA ILE A 278 -9.78 10.60 -5.81
C ILE A 278 -9.77 9.10 -6.07
N HIS A 279 -9.31 8.29 -5.14
CA HIS A 279 -9.33 6.82 -5.28
C HIS A 279 -10.76 6.29 -5.38
N ALA A 280 -11.67 6.78 -4.54
CA ALA A 280 -13.08 6.45 -4.60
C ALA A 280 -13.73 6.90 -5.92
N LEU A 281 -13.29 8.03 -6.50
CA LEU A 281 -13.74 8.50 -7.79
C LEU A 281 -13.23 7.60 -8.92
N ILE A 282 -11.96 7.20 -8.90
CA ILE A 282 -11.36 6.21 -9.82
C ILE A 282 -12.17 4.90 -9.79
N GLU A 283 -12.44 4.36 -8.59
CA GLU A 283 -13.25 3.15 -8.42
C GLU A 283 -14.68 3.30 -8.92
N ARG A 284 -15.27 4.49 -8.78
CA ARG A 284 -16.62 4.77 -9.28
C ARG A 284 -16.63 4.83 -10.80
N VAL A 285 -15.63 5.45 -11.42
CA VAL A 285 -15.53 5.55 -12.89
C VAL A 285 -15.37 4.16 -13.51
N ILE A 286 -14.49 3.31 -12.97
CA ILE A 286 -14.33 1.95 -13.51
C ILE A 286 -15.62 1.11 -13.41
N LYS A 287 -16.35 1.23 -12.29
CA LYS A 287 -17.64 0.53 -12.12
C LYS A 287 -18.73 1.05 -13.06
N LYS A 288 -18.70 2.34 -13.42
CA LYS A 288 -19.68 2.96 -14.32
C LYS A 288 -19.37 2.78 -15.80
N GLN A 289 -18.14 2.42 -16.16
CA GLN A 289 -17.72 2.22 -17.55
C GLN A 289 -17.30 0.75 -17.81
N PRO A 290 -18.25 -0.21 -17.78
CA PRO A 290 -17.93 -1.62 -18.00
C PRO A 290 -17.40 -1.92 -19.41
N THR A 291 -17.59 -1.01 -20.37
CA THR A 291 -17.06 -1.10 -21.73
C THR A 291 -15.58 -0.69 -21.82
N MET A 292 -15.06 0.07 -20.85
CA MET A 292 -13.66 0.49 -20.85
C MET A 292 -12.79 -0.66 -20.37
N LYS A 293 -12.02 -1.23 -21.29
CA LYS A 293 -11.11 -2.33 -20.99
C LYS A 293 -9.76 -1.75 -20.61
N ILE A 294 -9.34 -1.98 -19.37
CA ILE A 294 -7.98 -1.65 -18.94
C ILE A 294 -7.07 -2.80 -19.37
N CYS A 295 -6.30 -2.57 -20.43
CA CYS A 295 -5.39 -3.56 -21.01
C CYS A 295 -3.92 -3.27 -20.70
N THR A 296 -3.57 -2.04 -20.34
CA THR A 296 -2.21 -1.58 -20.06
C THR A 296 -2.22 -0.51 -18.97
N PRO A 297 -1.06 -0.17 -18.35
CA PRO A 297 -0.98 0.94 -17.39
C PRO A 297 -1.42 2.28 -17.99
N TRP A 298 -1.24 2.48 -19.30
CA TRP A 298 -1.70 3.67 -19.99
C TRP A 298 -3.23 3.84 -19.92
N ASP A 299 -4.00 2.75 -19.99
CA ASP A 299 -5.45 2.81 -19.87
C ASP A 299 -5.89 3.28 -18.47
N TRP A 300 -5.15 2.89 -17.41
CA TRP A 300 -5.36 3.45 -16.08
C TRP A 300 -5.11 4.95 -16.05
N GLN A 301 -4.04 5.43 -16.68
CA GLN A 301 -3.75 6.86 -16.76
C GLN A 301 -4.91 7.62 -17.44
N GLN A 302 -5.44 7.08 -18.53
CA GLN A 302 -6.59 7.67 -19.22
C GLN A 302 -7.86 7.67 -18.35
N LEU A 303 -8.14 6.57 -17.65
CA LEU A 303 -9.24 6.49 -16.69
C LEU A 303 -9.08 7.55 -15.60
N ILE A 304 -7.89 7.68 -15.01
CA ILE A 304 -7.63 8.63 -13.94
C ILE A 304 -7.77 10.08 -14.45
N ARG A 305 -7.30 10.40 -15.67
CA ARG A 305 -7.50 11.73 -16.29
C ARG A 305 -8.97 12.09 -16.38
N SER A 306 -9.86 11.13 -16.65
CA SER A 306 -11.30 11.37 -16.72
C SER A 306 -11.94 11.77 -15.37
N THR A 307 -11.24 11.57 -14.26
CA THR A 307 -11.68 12.02 -12.92
C THR A 307 -11.44 13.51 -12.68
N GLY A 308 -10.69 14.19 -13.57
CA GLY A 308 -10.28 15.58 -13.41
C GLY A 308 -8.93 15.76 -12.70
N ALA A 309 -8.28 14.67 -12.26
CA ALA A 309 -6.93 14.72 -11.72
C ALA A 309 -5.87 14.96 -12.81
N THR A 310 -4.83 15.72 -12.48
CA THR A 310 -3.63 15.85 -13.33
C THR A 310 -2.83 14.55 -13.24
N VAL A 311 -2.66 13.85 -14.35
CA VAL A 311 -1.93 12.57 -14.38
C VAL A 311 -0.53 12.74 -14.92
N ILE A 312 0.46 12.39 -14.10
CA ILE A 312 1.87 12.35 -14.44
C ILE A 312 2.26 10.88 -14.59
N GLU A 313 2.71 10.52 -15.78
CA GLU A 313 3.31 9.21 -16.03
C GLU A 313 4.76 9.25 -15.56
N MET A 314 5.10 8.42 -14.58
CA MET A 314 6.44 8.30 -14.06
C MET A 314 7.26 7.35 -14.95
N GLN A 315 8.50 7.76 -15.25
CA GLN A 315 9.45 7.00 -16.04
C GLN A 315 10.63 6.52 -15.19
N LEU A 316 11.41 5.55 -15.70
CA LEU A 316 12.61 5.03 -14.99
C LEU A 316 13.57 6.15 -14.53
N SER A 317 13.75 7.18 -15.36
CA SER A 317 14.60 8.33 -15.07
C SER A 317 14.08 9.22 -13.94
N ASP A 318 12.78 9.18 -13.65
CA ASP A 318 12.16 9.98 -12.60
C ASP A 318 12.45 9.41 -11.21
N PHE A 319 12.64 8.08 -11.10
CA PHE A 319 12.99 7.42 -9.85
C PHE A 319 14.48 7.61 -9.54
N LYS A 320 14.80 8.18 -8.37
CA LYS A 320 16.16 8.56 -7.97
C LYS A 320 16.73 7.66 -6.88
N ASN A 321 18.05 7.47 -6.93
CA ASN A 321 18.78 6.79 -5.88
C ASN A 321 19.23 7.81 -4.80
N TYR A 322 18.60 7.72 -3.62
CA TYR A 322 18.92 8.53 -2.45
C TYR A 322 19.98 7.93 -1.54
N GLU A 323 20.36 6.67 -1.75
CA GLU A 323 21.29 5.94 -0.88
C GLU A 323 22.66 6.61 -0.84
N SER A 324 23.12 7.13 -1.98
CA SER A 324 24.37 7.90 -2.09
C SER A 324 24.44 9.12 -1.17
N LEU A 325 23.30 9.63 -0.69
CA LEU A 325 23.24 10.81 0.17
C LEU A 325 23.51 10.49 1.65
N TYR A 326 23.33 9.23 2.09
CA TYR A 326 23.48 8.86 3.51
C TYR A 326 24.27 7.57 3.77
N SER A 327 24.44 6.73 2.75
CA SER A 327 25.16 5.46 2.81
C SER A 327 26.58 5.61 2.25
N GLY A 328 27.53 4.87 2.81
CA GLY A 328 28.94 4.92 2.41
C GLY A 328 29.75 6.05 3.09
N SER A 329 31.07 5.93 3.03
CA SER A 329 32.02 6.83 3.71
C SER A 329 32.08 8.25 3.12
N GLY A 330 31.69 8.40 1.85
CA GLY A 330 31.65 9.68 1.12
C GLY A 330 30.27 10.35 1.07
N SER A 331 29.30 9.90 1.87
CA SER A 331 27.96 10.52 1.90
C SER A 331 27.97 11.85 2.67
N PRO A 332 27.21 12.86 2.20
CA PRO A 332 27.08 14.15 2.90
C PRO A 332 26.35 14.00 4.26
N LEU A 333 25.38 13.08 4.33
CA LEU A 333 24.59 12.82 5.52
C LEU A 333 24.90 11.43 6.11
N ILE A 334 24.40 11.17 7.30
CA ILE A 334 24.47 9.86 7.94
C ILE A 334 23.15 9.54 8.62
N HIS A 335 22.73 8.28 8.51
CA HIS A 335 21.60 7.77 9.27
C HIS A 335 22.00 7.66 10.75
N LYS A 336 21.66 8.67 11.54
CA LYS A 336 21.91 8.70 12.99
C LYS A 336 20.88 7.85 13.73
N LYS A 337 21.34 7.17 14.78
CA LYS A 337 20.49 6.46 15.76
C LYS A 337 20.46 7.15 17.13
N GLN A 338 21.09 8.33 17.24
CA GLN A 338 21.19 9.09 18.47
C GLN A 338 20.99 10.59 18.21
N THR A 339 20.41 11.29 19.18
CA THR A 339 20.22 12.75 19.18
C THR A 339 21.51 13.51 19.51
N VAL A 340 21.48 14.84 19.44
CA VAL A 340 22.59 15.70 19.89
C VAL A 340 22.88 15.48 21.38
N ASP A 341 21.85 15.24 22.17
CA ASP A 341 21.93 15.01 23.63
C ASP A 341 22.27 13.54 23.99
N LYS A 342 22.63 12.71 22.99
CA LYS A 342 22.96 11.28 23.13
C LYS A 342 21.77 10.39 23.54
N GLU A 343 20.54 10.85 23.37
CA GLU A 343 19.35 10.01 23.50
C GLU A 343 19.20 9.08 22.28
N VAL A 344 18.49 7.96 22.44
CA VAL A 344 18.15 7.09 21.31
C VAL A 344 17.18 7.82 20.38
N PHE A 345 17.50 7.86 19.08
CA PHE A 345 16.66 8.44 18.04
C PHE A 345 16.13 7.36 17.10
N LEU A 346 14.82 7.33 16.92
CA LEU A 346 14.13 6.48 15.95
C LEU A 346 13.22 7.36 15.09
N ILE A 347 13.43 7.35 13.78
CA ILE A 347 12.57 8.07 12.83
C ILE A 347 11.12 7.59 12.96
N SER A 348 10.93 6.30 13.24
CA SER A 348 9.62 5.66 13.43
C SER A 348 8.84 6.14 14.66
N SER A 349 9.48 6.81 15.63
CA SER A 349 8.76 7.41 16.76
C SER A 349 8.37 8.87 16.51
N ALA A 350 8.88 9.50 15.46
CA ALA A 350 8.50 10.87 15.12
C ALA A 350 7.06 10.91 14.62
N VAL A 351 6.31 11.88 15.13
CA VAL A 351 4.98 12.24 14.61
C VAL A 351 5.09 13.42 13.66
N TRP A 352 6.02 14.33 13.93
CA TRP A 352 6.31 15.53 13.15
C TRP A 352 7.80 15.61 12.85
N LEU A 353 8.13 15.86 11.59
CA LEU A 353 9.48 16.10 11.11
C LEU A 353 9.54 17.49 10.50
N GLU A 354 10.61 18.22 10.77
CA GLU A 354 10.87 19.53 10.21
C GLU A 354 12.33 19.66 9.80
N ILE A 355 12.54 20.16 8.58
CA ILE A 355 13.85 20.54 8.07
C ILE A 355 13.80 21.99 7.65
N ARG A 356 14.86 22.72 8.00
CA ARG A 356 15.02 24.16 7.77
C ARG A 356 16.21 24.42 6.87
N ARG A 357 16.11 25.43 6.01
CA ARG A 357 17.20 25.81 5.11
C ARG A 357 18.40 26.34 5.87
N GLU A 358 18.16 27.18 6.89
CA GLU A 358 19.19 27.81 7.71
C GLU A 358 20.07 26.81 8.47
N ASP A 359 19.56 25.61 8.74
CA ASP A 359 20.22 24.56 9.52
C ASP A 359 20.45 23.28 8.67
N PRO A 360 21.33 23.33 7.64
CA PRO A 360 21.54 22.20 6.74
C PRO A 360 22.03 20.95 7.49
N GLY A 361 21.41 19.81 7.19
CA GLY A 361 21.70 18.52 7.81
C GLY A 361 21.16 18.36 9.24
N VAL A 362 20.42 19.33 9.78
CA VAL A 362 19.74 19.20 11.08
C VAL A 362 18.28 18.83 10.87
N LEU A 363 17.85 17.76 11.52
CA LEU A 363 16.45 17.35 11.61
C LEU A 363 15.86 17.82 12.94
N TYR A 364 14.76 18.54 12.88
CA TYR A 364 13.90 18.85 14.02
C TYR A 364 12.72 17.88 14.03
N TYR A 365 12.35 17.35 15.19
CA TYR A 365 11.22 16.43 15.28
C TYR A 365 10.47 16.53 16.61
N LYS A 366 9.22 16.07 16.60
CA LYS A 366 8.40 15.84 17.80
C LYS A 366 7.96 14.39 17.85
N THR A 367 7.86 13.84 19.06
CA THR A 367 7.30 12.50 19.30
C THR A 367 5.83 12.55 19.71
N GLU A 368 5.36 13.72 20.13
CA GLU A 368 3.96 14.00 20.45
C GLU A 368 3.51 15.29 19.78
N ILE A 369 2.23 15.37 19.42
CA ILE A 369 1.72 16.50 18.65
C ILE A 369 1.63 17.79 19.46
N LEU A 370 1.35 17.66 20.76
CA LEU A 370 1.22 18.77 21.70
C LEU A 370 2.54 19.14 22.39
N GLN A 371 3.64 18.47 22.05
CA GLN A 371 4.95 18.81 22.58
C GLN A 371 5.31 20.23 22.15
N ASP A 372 5.66 21.11 23.09
CA ASP A 372 5.97 22.51 22.77
C ASP A 372 7.28 22.62 21.96
N ASP A 373 8.35 22.03 22.49
CA ASP A 373 9.69 22.12 21.94
C ASP A 373 10.01 21.02 20.92
N TYR A 374 10.88 21.35 19.96
CA TYR A 374 11.44 20.36 19.03
C TYR A 374 12.67 19.69 19.63
N LYS A 375 12.76 18.37 19.47
CA LYS A 375 14.02 17.64 19.60
C LYS A 375 14.83 17.79 18.31
N MET A 376 16.16 17.67 18.38
CA MET A 376 17.03 17.81 17.21
C MET A 376 18.04 16.68 17.03
N VAL A 377 18.32 16.36 15.77
CA VAL A 377 19.33 15.37 15.35
C VAL A 377 20.20 16.00 14.27
N ASN A 378 21.50 16.10 14.52
CA ASN A 378 22.45 16.51 13.50
C ASN A 378 22.86 15.29 12.65
N MET A 379 22.39 15.27 11.41
CA MET A 379 22.60 14.20 10.42
C MET A 379 23.83 14.43 9.54
N ASN A 380 24.58 15.52 9.74
CA ASN A 380 25.84 15.73 9.03
C ASN A 380 26.86 14.66 9.43
N ARG A 381 27.59 14.16 8.44
CA ARG A 381 28.74 13.28 8.68
C ARG A 381 29.94 14.13 9.14
N SER A 382 30.60 13.71 10.22
CA SER A 382 31.70 14.46 10.86
C SER A 382 32.90 14.69 9.91
N PRO A 383 33.59 15.84 9.97
CA PRO A 383 34.36 16.37 8.85
C PRO A 383 35.80 15.84 8.82
N ARG A 384 36.18 15.17 7.72
CA ARG A 384 37.53 15.35 7.12
C ARG A 384 37.48 16.22 5.86
N ARG A 385 36.30 16.35 5.25
CA ARG A 385 35.97 17.23 4.11
C ARG A 385 34.46 17.45 4.13
N MET A 386 33.99 18.69 4.00
CA MET A 386 32.55 18.93 3.76
C MET A 386 32.22 18.44 2.36
N ILE A 387 31.37 17.43 2.27
CA ILE A 387 30.85 16.93 0.99
C ILE A 387 29.50 17.60 0.82
N GLY A 388 29.36 18.41 -0.23
CA GLY A 388 28.08 19.01 -0.60
C GLY A 388 27.11 17.98 -1.15
N LEU A 389 25.81 18.31 -1.14
CA LEU A 389 24.84 17.53 -1.90
C LEU A 389 25.14 17.61 -3.40
N PRO A 390 24.96 16.53 -4.17
CA PRO A 390 25.18 16.55 -5.62
C PRO A 390 24.18 17.49 -6.30
N LEU A 391 24.51 18.02 -7.49
CA LEU A 391 23.58 18.84 -8.26
C LEU A 391 22.42 18.00 -8.84
N GLU A 392 22.73 16.77 -9.25
CA GLU A 392 21.75 15.83 -9.80
C GLU A 392 21.85 14.47 -9.10
N LEU A 393 20.70 13.83 -8.92
CA LEU A 393 20.62 12.46 -8.42
C LEU A 393 20.59 11.46 -9.57
N HIS A 394 21.35 10.37 -9.41
CA HIS A 394 21.34 9.27 -10.36
C HIS A 394 19.99 8.54 -10.33
N PRO A 395 19.54 7.98 -11.48
CA PRO A 395 18.38 7.11 -11.52
C PRO A 395 18.53 5.92 -10.56
N LEU A 396 17.43 5.51 -9.93
CA LEU A 396 17.36 4.31 -9.09
C LEU A 396 17.69 3.06 -9.90
N ARG A 397 17.25 3.04 -11.16
CA ARG A 397 17.52 1.98 -12.13
C ARG A 397 17.70 2.58 -13.51
N THR A 398 18.52 1.92 -14.34
CA THR A 398 18.70 2.25 -15.75
C THR A 398 17.91 1.32 -16.68
N THR A 399 17.42 0.20 -16.14
CA THR A 399 16.63 -0.81 -16.86
C THR A 399 15.39 -1.17 -16.06
N SER A 400 14.36 -1.69 -16.74
CA SER A 400 13.14 -2.17 -16.09
C SER A 400 13.43 -3.26 -15.07
N LYS A 401 12.71 -3.22 -13.95
CA LYS A 401 12.68 -4.26 -12.93
C LYS A 401 12.14 -5.56 -13.54
N ASN A 402 12.88 -6.64 -13.31
CA ASN A 402 12.45 -7.97 -13.69
C ASN A 402 11.17 -8.37 -12.96
N ILE A 403 10.19 -8.88 -13.69
CA ILE A 403 9.07 -9.60 -13.08
C ILE A 403 9.43 -11.07 -12.89
N SER A 404 8.82 -11.72 -11.89
CA SER A 404 9.06 -13.14 -11.64
C SER A 404 8.54 -13.99 -12.81
N ILE A 405 9.22 -15.10 -13.09
CA ILE A 405 8.82 -16.03 -14.16
C ILE A 405 7.38 -16.52 -13.96
N LYS A 406 6.98 -16.78 -12.70
CA LYS A 406 5.61 -17.16 -12.36
C LYS A 406 4.61 -16.08 -12.78
N LYS A 407 4.89 -14.81 -12.46
CA LYS A 407 4.04 -13.69 -12.85
C LYS A 407 4.03 -13.51 -14.38
N TYR A 408 5.18 -13.58 -15.04
CA TYR A 408 5.26 -13.50 -16.51
C TYR A 408 4.40 -14.58 -17.19
N ASN A 409 4.54 -15.85 -16.80
CA ASN A 409 3.75 -16.94 -17.36
C ASN A 409 2.24 -16.75 -17.14
N HIS A 410 1.85 -16.24 -15.97
CA HIS A 410 0.46 -15.86 -15.70
C HIS A 410 -0.01 -14.73 -16.63
N LEU A 411 0.79 -13.69 -16.82
CA LEU A 411 0.48 -12.58 -17.75
C LEU A 411 0.30 -13.07 -19.19
N ILE A 412 1.19 -13.94 -19.68
CA ILE A 412 1.06 -14.55 -21.01
C ILE A 412 -0.23 -15.38 -21.12
N THR A 413 -0.59 -16.12 -20.07
CA THR A 413 -1.86 -16.88 -20.04
C THR A 413 -3.09 -15.97 -20.06
N LEU A 414 -3.01 -14.80 -19.42
CA LEU A 414 -4.10 -13.82 -19.41
C LEU A 414 -4.35 -13.19 -20.80
N LEU A 415 -3.36 -13.23 -21.72
CA LEU A 415 -3.47 -12.62 -23.05
C LEU A 415 -4.62 -13.17 -23.90
N GLN A 416 -5.12 -14.37 -23.63
CA GLN A 416 -6.31 -14.90 -24.29
C GLN A 416 -7.56 -14.03 -24.08
N TRP A 417 -7.59 -13.20 -23.03
CA TRP A 417 -8.67 -12.25 -22.73
C TRP A 417 -8.28 -10.79 -23.00
N VAL A 418 -7.08 -10.55 -23.53
CA VAL A 418 -6.58 -9.21 -23.88
C VAL A 418 -6.56 -9.07 -25.41
N PRO A 419 -7.02 -7.95 -25.99
CA PRO A 419 -6.92 -7.72 -27.42
C PRO A 419 -5.47 -7.83 -27.94
N VAL A 420 -5.29 -8.46 -29.11
CA VAL A 420 -3.97 -8.82 -29.68
C VAL A 420 -3.02 -7.62 -29.79
N GLN A 421 -3.55 -6.44 -30.10
CA GLN A 421 -2.77 -5.19 -30.20
C GLN A 421 -2.00 -4.80 -28.92
N PHE A 422 -2.38 -5.33 -27.75
CA PHE A 422 -1.69 -5.07 -26.48
C PHE A 422 -0.76 -6.21 -26.05
N HIS A 423 -0.68 -7.30 -26.81
CA HIS A 423 0.11 -8.47 -26.41
C HIS A 423 1.60 -8.15 -26.33
N ASP A 424 2.11 -7.31 -27.23
CA ASP A 424 3.54 -6.99 -27.31
C ASP A 424 4.03 -6.26 -26.07
N PHE A 425 3.17 -5.44 -25.42
CA PHE A 425 3.49 -4.82 -24.14
C PHE A 425 3.90 -5.87 -23.09
N TYR A 426 3.16 -6.97 -22.99
CA TYR A 426 3.43 -8.03 -22.02
C TYR A 426 4.59 -8.94 -22.44
N LYS A 427 4.67 -9.28 -23.72
CA LYS A 427 5.73 -10.17 -24.26
C LYS A 427 7.12 -9.55 -24.16
N ASN A 428 7.21 -8.22 -24.20
CA ASN A 428 8.48 -7.50 -24.14
C ASN A 428 8.95 -7.18 -22.70
N MET A 429 8.24 -7.64 -21.67
CA MET A 429 8.66 -7.44 -20.29
C MET A 429 9.93 -8.22 -19.95
N THR A 430 10.80 -7.62 -19.13
CA THR A 430 12.01 -8.28 -18.65
C THR A 430 11.68 -9.30 -17.57
N VAL A 431 12.21 -10.51 -17.72
CA VAL A 431 11.94 -11.66 -16.84
C VAL A 431 13.22 -12.05 -16.11
N GLY A 432 13.16 -12.22 -14.79
CA GLY A 432 14.31 -12.66 -14.00
C GLY A 432 14.70 -14.11 -14.33
N ALA A 433 16.00 -14.43 -14.33
CA ALA A 433 16.46 -15.82 -14.31
C ALA A 433 16.10 -16.48 -12.95
N GLN A 434 15.86 -17.79 -12.92
CA GLN A 434 15.00 -18.53 -11.96
C GLN A 434 15.31 -18.50 -10.45
N GLN A 435 14.21 -18.74 -9.70
CA GLN A 435 13.99 -19.38 -8.39
C GLN A 435 14.57 -18.78 -7.10
N GLY A 436 13.68 -18.08 -6.39
CA GLY A 436 13.76 -17.77 -4.96
C GLY A 436 12.49 -17.00 -4.59
N ASP A 437 11.51 -17.68 -3.99
CA ASP A 437 10.56 -17.00 -3.12
C ASP A 437 11.40 -16.46 -1.96
N ASP A 438 11.58 -15.14 -1.94
CA ASP A 438 11.71 -14.35 -0.73
C ASP A 438 11.24 -12.94 -1.14
N ASP A 439 9.94 -12.72 -0.94
CA ASP A 439 9.40 -11.37 -0.81
C ASP A 439 10.11 -10.74 0.39
N ASP A 440 11.02 -9.81 0.12
CA ASP A 440 11.48 -8.82 1.09
C ASP A 440 10.28 -7.96 1.51
N ASP A 441 9.56 -8.41 2.54
CA ASP A 441 8.86 -7.54 3.49
C ASP A 441 9.86 -7.18 4.61
N ASP A 442 10.46 -5.99 4.52
CA ASP A 442 10.81 -5.11 5.65
C ASP A 442 11.04 -3.66 5.19
#